data_AF-A0A976KJF1-F1
#
_entry.id   AF-A0A976KJF1-F1
#
_cell.length_a   1.000
_cell.length_b   1.000
_cell.length_c   1.000
_cell.angle_alpha   90.00
_cell.angle_beta   90.00
_cell.angle_gamma   90.00
#
_symmetry.space_group_name_H-M   'P 1'
#
loop_
_entity.id
_entity.type
_entity.pdbx_description
1 polymer ?
#
loop_
_entity_poly.entity_id
_entity_poly.type
_entity_poly.pdbx_seq_one_letter_code
_entity_poly.pdbx_strand_id
1 'polypeptide(L)'
;MKKIIRIATRKSPLALWQAEHVAQRLREVHADIDVELLPMSTQGDKILDSPLSKVGGKGLFVKELEVGILEGRADIAVHSM
;
A
#
# COMPACT_ATOMS: atom_id res chain seq x y z
N MET A 1 -8.29 18.77 -15.55
CA MET A 1 -7.33 17.68 -15.26
C MET A 1 -7.96 16.80 -14.18
N LYS A 2 -7.83 15.47 -14.28
CA LYS A 2 -8.27 14.58 -13.20
C LYS A 2 -7.35 14.73 -11.99
N LYS A 3 -7.90 14.62 -10.79
CA LYS A 3 -7.11 14.57 -9.54
C LYS A 3 -6.54 13.17 -9.39
N ILE A 4 -5.22 13.06 -9.22
CA ILE A 4 -4.56 11.76 -9.04
C ILE A 4 -4.49 11.44 -7.54
N ILE A 5 -4.90 10.23 -7.16
CA ILE A 5 -4.66 9.65 -5.83
C ILE A 5 -3.61 8.55 -5.97
N ARG A 6 -2.51 8.66 -5.22
CA ARG A 6 -1.43 7.70 -5.18
C ARG A 6 -1.65 6.74 -4.01
N ILE A 7 -1.78 5.45 -4.30
CA ILE A 7 -2.04 4.40 -3.30
C ILE A 7 -0.74 3.65 -3.01
N ALA A 8 -0.22 3.79 -1.78
CA ALA A 8 0.84 2.93 -1.28
C ALA A 8 0.30 1.52 -1.02
N THR A 9 0.98 0.51 -1.56
CA THR A 9 0.63 -0.90 -1.33
C THR A 9 1.89 -1.77 -1.30
N ARG A 10 1.81 -2.96 -0.70
CA ARG A 10 2.87 -3.97 -0.80
C ARG A 10 2.90 -4.59 -2.19
N LYS A 11 4.06 -5.16 -2.56
CA LYS A 11 4.27 -5.83 -3.86
C LYS A 11 3.71 -7.25 -3.96
N SER A 12 3.26 -7.85 -2.86
CA SER A 12 2.70 -9.20 -2.91
C SER A 12 1.46 -9.24 -3.81
N PRO A 13 1.20 -10.35 -4.54
CA PRO A 13 0.05 -10.43 -5.45
C PRO A 13 -1.29 -10.06 -4.81
N LEU A 14 -1.53 -10.51 -3.57
CA LEU A 14 -2.76 -10.18 -2.84
C LEU A 14 -2.86 -8.69 -2.52
N ALA A 15 -1.78 -8.05 -2.09
CA ALA A 15 -1.78 -6.62 -1.77
C ALA A 15 -1.99 -5.74 -3.02
N LEU A 16 -1.43 -6.15 -4.17
CA LEU A 16 -1.69 -5.48 -5.45
C LEU A 16 -3.16 -5.65 -5.86
N TRP A 17 -3.72 -6.85 -5.71
CA TRP A 17 -5.12 -7.09 -5.98
C TRP A 17 -6.04 -6.23 -5.09
N GLN A 18 -5.74 -6.13 -3.79
CA GLN A 18 -6.49 -5.27 -2.85
C GLN A 18 -6.41 -3.80 -3.27
N ALA A 19 -5.22 -3.32 -3.66
CA ALA A 19 -5.03 -1.94 -4.09
C ALA A 19 -5.76 -1.63 -5.40
N GLU A 20 -5.73 -2.54 -6.37
CA GLU A 20 -6.48 -2.38 -7.62
C GLU A 20 -8.00 -2.43 -7.38
N HIS A 21 -8.46 -3.31 -6.48
CA HIS A 21 -9.87 -3.36 -6.09
C HIS A 21 -10.33 -2.02 -5.51
N VAL A 22 -9.55 -1.42 -4.59
CA VAL A 22 -9.84 -0.09 -4.05
C VAL A 22 -9.77 0.99 -5.14
N ALA A 23 -8.78 0.92 -6.04
CA ALA A 23 -8.64 1.86 -7.16
C ALA A 23 -9.87 1.84 -8.08
N GLN A 24 -10.35 0.65 -8.44
CA GLN A 24 -11.56 0.48 -9.24
C GLN A 24 -12.77 1.11 -8.55
N ARG A 25 -12.96 0.83 -7.26
CA ARG A 25 -14.07 1.39 -6.48
C ARG A 25 -14.02 2.91 -6.38
N LEU A 26 -12.83 3.50 -6.26
CA LEU A 26 -12.64 4.96 -6.29
C LEU A 26 -13.04 5.56 -7.65
N ARG A 27 -12.58 4.95 -8.75
CA ARG A 27 -12.93 5.40 -10.12
C ARG A 27 -14.42 5.29 -10.42
N GLU A 28 -15.10 4.29 -9.87
CA GLU A 28 -16.55 4.08 -10.04
C GLU A 28 -17.39 5.15 -9.32
N VAL A 29 -16.95 5.61 -8.14
CA VAL A 29 -17.69 6.59 -7.32
C VAL A 29 -17.30 8.03 -7.67
N HIS A 30 -16.11 8.25 -8.23
CA HIS A 30 -15.56 9.57 -8.53
C HIS A 30 -15.01 9.66 -9.96
N ALA A 31 -15.77 10.27 -10.86
CA ALA A 31 -15.41 10.37 -12.29
C ALA A 31 -14.21 11.30 -12.57
N ASP A 32 -13.91 12.23 -11.66
CA ASP A 32 -12.85 13.23 -11.74
C ASP A 32 -11.53 12.77 -11.09
N ILE A 33 -11.50 11.55 -10.53
CA ILE A 33 -10.32 10.97 -9.91
C ILE A 33 -9.65 9.97 -10.88
N ASP A 34 -8.33 9.98 -10.87
CA ASP A 34 -7.52 8.87 -11.37
C ASP A 34 -6.67 8.30 -10.24
N VAL A 35 -6.16 7.09 -10.41
CA VAL A 35 -5.43 6.36 -9.37
C VAL A 35 -4.12 5.81 -9.91
N GLU A 36 -3.04 6.10 -9.20
CA GLU A 36 -1.72 5.52 -9.41
C GLU A 36 -1.37 4.60 -8.24
N LEU A 37 -0.92 3.38 -8.53
CA LEU A 37 -0.40 2.48 -7.51
C LEU A 37 1.09 2.76 -7.30
N LEU A 38 1.50 2.82 -6.03
CA LEU A 38 2.89 2.94 -5.60
C LEU A 38 3.29 1.67 -4.84
N PRO A 39 3.80 0.63 -5.52
CA PRO A 39 4.20 -0.61 -4.88
C PRO A 39 5.50 -0.44 -4.07
N MET A 40 5.48 -0.82 -2.81
CA MET A 40 6.58 -0.66 -1.86
C MET A 40 7.01 -2.02 -1.29
N SER A 41 8.28 -2.11 -0.93
CA SER A 41 8.83 -3.26 -0.21
C SER A 41 8.98 -2.91 1.27
N THR A 42 8.47 -3.76 2.14
CA THR A 42 8.49 -3.57 3.59
C THR A 42 9.58 -4.42 4.25
N GLN A 43 9.88 -4.18 5.53
CA GLN A 43 10.78 -5.09 6.26
C GLN A 43 10.23 -6.51 6.34
N GLY A 44 8.91 -6.67 6.51
CA GLY A 44 8.27 -7.98 6.51
C GLY A 44 8.38 -8.73 5.17
N ASP A 45 8.52 -8.02 4.04
CA ASP A 45 8.78 -8.67 2.74
C ASP A 45 10.20 -9.24 2.62
N LYS A 46 11.15 -8.70 3.39
CA LYS A 46 12.56 -9.11 3.35
C LYS A 46 12.85 -10.26 4.32
N ILE A 47 12.00 -10.43 5.34
CA ILE A 47 12.19 -11.42 6.40
C ILE A 47 11.21 -12.57 6.16
N LEU A 48 11.57 -13.46 5.23
CA LEU A 48 10.78 -14.65 4.89
C LEU A 48 11.28 -15.91 5.62
N ASP A 49 12.56 -15.93 6.01
CA ASP A 49 13.24 -17.13 6.52
C ASP A 49 13.22 -17.25 8.06
N SER A 50 12.45 -16.41 8.75
CA SER A 50 12.36 -16.41 10.21
C SER A 50 10.92 -16.25 10.68
N PRO A 51 10.48 -17.03 11.70
CA PRO A 51 9.15 -16.87 12.27
C PRO A 51 8.93 -15.43 12.75
N LEU A 52 7.82 -14.82 12.33
CA LEU A 52 7.41 -13.46 12.72
C LEU A 52 7.45 -13.24 14.24
N SER A 53 7.13 -14.26 15.03
CA SER A 53 7.18 -14.25 16.50
C SER A 53 8.58 -13.98 17.06
N LYS A 54 9.64 -14.34 16.34
CA LYS A 54 11.04 -14.10 16.74
C LYS A 54 11.55 -12.73 16.29
N VAL A 55 10.96 -12.18 15.23
CA VAL A 55 11.44 -10.95 14.60
C VAL A 55 11.10 -9.75 15.47
N GLY A 56 9.93 -9.73 16.09
CA GLY A 56 9.49 -8.65 16.97
C GLY A 56 9.40 -7.30 16.23
N GLY A 57 8.21 -6.69 16.19
CA GLY A 57 8.10 -5.37 15.56
C GLY A 57 6.67 -5.00 15.24
N LYS A 58 6.17 -3.96 15.90
CA LYS A 58 4.93 -3.32 15.46
C LYS A 58 5.18 -2.73 14.08
N GLY A 59 4.31 -3.04 13.13
CA GLY A 59 4.29 -2.39 11.83
C GLY A 59 5.24 -2.95 10.77
N LEU A 60 5.74 -4.18 10.90
CA LEU A 60 6.66 -4.83 9.93
C LEU A 60 6.22 -4.75 8.45
N PHE A 61 4.90 -4.70 8.21
CA PHE A 61 4.31 -4.67 6.87
C PHE A 61 3.67 -3.31 6.49
N VAL A 62 3.71 -2.33 7.39
CA VAL A 62 3.02 -1.03 7.17
C VAL A 62 3.94 0.18 7.30
N LYS A 63 5.06 0.06 8.04
CA LYS A 63 5.96 1.18 8.33
C LYS A 63 6.41 1.93 7.08
N GLU A 64 6.84 1.21 6.03
CA GLU A 64 7.26 1.86 4.79
C GLU A 64 6.11 2.55 4.05
N LEU A 65 4.89 2.03 4.16
CA LEU A 65 3.70 2.65 3.58
C LEU A 65 3.37 3.96 4.31
N GLU A 66 3.41 3.95 5.65
CA GLU A 66 3.23 5.14 6.50
C GLU A 66 4.26 6.21 6.18
N VAL A 67 5.54 5.84 6.05
CA VAL A 67 6.61 6.75 5.64
C VAL A 67 6.33 7.31 4.24
N GLY A 68 5.84 6.50 3.30
CA GLY A 68 5.45 6.97 1.97
C GLY A 68 4.36 8.05 1.98
N ILE A 69 3.41 7.95 2.90
CA ILE A 69 2.38 8.96 3.09
C ILE A 69 2.97 10.22 3.75
N LEU A 70 3.76 10.05 4.82
CA LEU A 70 4.37 11.17 5.55
C LEU A 70 5.33 12.00 4.68
N GLU A 71 6.01 11.37 3.74
CA GLU A 71 6.90 12.03 2.76
C GLU A 71 6.14 12.62 1.56
N GLY A 72 4.81 12.46 1.49
CA GLY A 72 3.98 12.95 0.38
C GLY A 72 4.17 12.19 -0.94
N ARG A 73 4.78 11.00 -0.90
CA ARG A 73 4.92 10.10 -2.07
C ARG A 73 3.61 9.40 -2.38
N ALA A 74 2.80 9.12 -1.37
CA ALA A 74 1.46 8.55 -1.49
C ALA A 74 0.42 9.39 -0.74
N ASP A 75 -0.84 9.27 -1.13
CA ASP A 75 -1.95 9.98 -0.52
C ASP A 75 -2.72 9.08 0.46
N ILE A 76 -2.82 7.79 0.16
CA ILE A 76 -3.41 6.75 1.02
C ILE A 76 -2.59 5.46 0.96
N ALA A 77 -2.84 4.53 1.89
CA ALA A 77 -2.31 3.17 1.84
C ALA A 77 -3.46 2.14 1.89
N VAL A 78 -3.28 1.03 1.18
CA VAL A 78 -4.17 -0.13 1.26
C VAL A 78 -3.42 -1.28 1.92
N HIS A 79 -4.02 -1.89 2.96
CA HIS A 79 -3.45 -3.03 3.66
C HIS A 79 -4.54 -4.00 4.14
N SER A 80 -4.14 -5.25 4.39
CA SER A 80 -4.99 -6.22 5.08
C SER A 80 -5.08 -5.88 6.57
N MET A 81 -6.29 -6.00 7.13
CA MET A 81 -6.51 -6.02 8.59
C MET A 81 -5.95 -7.30 9.21
#